data_AF-A0A1F2YAG5-F1
#
_entry.id   AF-A0A1F2YAG5-F1
#
_cell.length_a   1.000
_cell.length_b   1.000
_cell.length_c   1.000
_cell.angle_alpha   90.00
_cell.angle_beta   90.00
_cell.angle_gamma   90.00
#
_symmetry.space_group_name_H-M   'P 1'
#
loop_
_entity.id
_entity.type
_entity.pdbx_description
1 polymer ?
#
loop_
_entity_poly.entity_id
_entity_poly.type
_entity_poly.pdbx_seq_one_letter_code
_entity_poly.pdbx_strand_id
1 'polypeptide(L)'
;MGEAPMLHHAVLRAAEVASSVVVVLAPGAPEPPMPPGVVVGFTRDAVEGQGPLEAVHAGLLATGSDLALLVAGDMPELVTPVLVEMLHVAREASVEAVALQDGDRFRPLPSVVRAAPALDATEALLLGGWRRLRDLLGALRIAVVDEATWQALDPERRTLFDVDELGDLER
;
A
#
# COMPACT_ATOMS: atom_id res chain seq x y z
N MET A 1 27.08 -5.95 -1.21
CA MET A 1 26.06 -5.10 -0.55
C MET A 1 24.98 -6.04 -0.10
N GLY A 2 24.68 -6.07 1.20
CA GLY A 2 23.81 -7.11 1.77
C GLY A 2 22.40 -7.01 1.16
N GLU A 3 21.91 -8.12 0.61
CA GLU A 3 20.54 -8.26 0.11
C GLU A 3 19.59 -8.18 1.31
N ALA A 4 19.20 -6.97 1.69
CA ALA A 4 18.06 -6.81 2.57
C ALA A 4 16.82 -7.30 1.79
N PRO A 5 15.97 -8.15 2.37
CA PRO A 5 14.73 -8.58 1.74
C PRO A 5 13.93 -7.39 1.21
N MET A 6 13.29 -7.51 0.03
CA MET A 6 12.53 -6.42 -0.61
C MET A 6 11.50 -5.79 0.34
N LEU A 7 10.87 -6.63 1.16
CA LEU A 7 9.97 -6.22 2.24
C LEU A 7 10.61 -5.20 3.18
N HIS A 8 11.89 -5.34 3.52
CA HIS A 8 12.58 -4.40 4.40
C HIS A 8 12.68 -3.01 3.76
N HIS A 9 12.95 -2.95 2.46
CA HIS A 9 13.01 -1.69 1.73
C HIS A 9 11.64 -1.00 1.73
N ALA A 10 10.58 -1.73 1.38
CA ALA A 10 9.21 -1.19 1.42
C ALA A 10 8.82 -0.71 2.83
N VAL A 11 9.11 -1.51 3.87
CA VAL A 11 8.85 -1.15 5.28
C VAL A 11 9.62 0.09 5.70
N LEU A 12 10.91 0.19 5.36
CA LEU A 12 11.73 1.35 5.70
C LEU A 12 11.18 2.62 5.05
N ARG A 13 10.79 2.57 3.77
CA ARG A 13 10.19 3.72 3.07
C ARG A 13 8.85 4.12 3.65
N ALA A 14 7.98 3.14 3.94
CA ALA A 14 6.69 3.43 4.59
C ALA A 14 6.88 4.05 5.99
N ALA A 15 7.87 3.57 6.75
CA ALA A 15 8.19 4.08 8.07
C ALA A 15 8.74 5.51 8.09
N GLU A 16 9.23 6.04 6.96
CA GLU A 16 9.64 7.45 6.87
C GLU A 16 8.45 8.42 6.99
N VAL A 17 7.23 7.95 6.69
CA VAL A 17 6.00 8.78 6.68
C VAL A 17 4.91 8.30 7.63
N ALA A 18 5.00 7.06 8.12
CA ALA A 18 4.03 6.45 9.02
C ALA A 18 4.58 6.34 10.45
N SER A 19 3.70 6.52 11.45
CA SER A 19 4.05 6.33 12.87
C SER A 19 4.26 4.86 13.26
N SER A 20 3.65 3.94 12.51
CA SER A 20 3.80 2.50 12.64
C SER A 20 3.51 1.84 11.31
N VAL A 21 4.07 0.64 11.11
CA VAL A 21 3.85 -0.17 9.91
C VAL A 21 3.19 -1.48 10.33
N VAL A 22 2.14 -1.89 9.64
CA VAL A 22 1.55 -3.21 9.79
C VAL A 22 1.91 -4.02 8.56
N VAL A 23 2.62 -5.14 8.75
CA VAL A 23 2.93 -6.10 7.69
C VAL A 23 1.90 -7.22 7.75
N VAL A 24 1.20 -7.42 6.64
CA VAL A 24 0.23 -8.51 6.48
C VAL A 24 0.94 -9.70 5.87
N LEU A 25 0.92 -10.82 6.59
CA LEU A 25 1.60 -12.06 6.22
C LEU A 25 0.60 -13.11 5.72
N ALA A 26 1.06 -14.03 4.88
CA ALA A 26 0.27 -15.21 4.52
C ALA A 26 -0.07 -16.06 5.76
N PRO A 27 -1.16 -16.86 5.73
CA PRO A 27 -1.54 -17.70 6.84
C PRO A 27 -0.40 -18.65 7.24
N GLY A 28 -0.07 -18.70 8.53
CA GLY A 28 0.99 -19.57 9.04
C GLY A 28 2.43 -19.14 8.70
N ALA A 29 2.62 -18.06 7.92
CA ALA A 29 3.96 -17.55 7.64
C ALA A 29 4.62 -17.04 8.95
N PRO A 30 5.91 -17.35 9.17
CA PRO A 30 6.66 -16.84 10.30
C PRO A 30 6.86 -15.34 10.17
N GLU A 31 6.99 -14.63 11.28
CA GLU A 31 7.32 -13.21 11.28
C GLU A 31 8.77 -13.03 10.81
N PRO A 32 9.00 -12.29 9.71
CA PRO A 32 10.35 -12.04 9.24
C PRO A 32 11.08 -11.08 10.20
N PRO A 33 12.42 -11.20 10.31
CA PRO A 33 13.20 -10.25 11.11
C PRO A 33 13.10 -8.85 10.51
N MET A 34 12.68 -7.84 11.28
CA MET A 34 12.54 -6.47 10.78
C MET A 34 13.78 -5.62 11.04
N PRO A 35 14.05 -4.61 10.19
CA PRO A 35 15.12 -3.65 10.46
C PRO A 35 14.90 -2.92 11.79
N PRO A 36 15.97 -2.69 12.58
CA PRO A 36 15.85 -2.00 13.86
C PRO A 36 15.41 -0.54 13.66
N GLY A 37 14.70 0.01 14.66
CA GLY A 37 14.28 1.42 14.65
C GLY A 37 12.92 1.68 13.99
N VAL A 38 12.23 0.66 13.48
CA VAL A 38 10.87 0.75 12.96
C VAL A 38 9.89 0.05 13.90
N VAL A 39 8.74 0.68 14.17
CA VAL A 39 7.63 0.03 14.89
C VAL A 39 6.81 -0.77 13.88
N VAL A 40 7.04 -2.08 13.86
CA VAL A 40 6.35 -3.01 12.97
C VAL A 40 5.43 -3.93 13.77
N GLY A 41 4.15 -3.95 13.41
CA GLY A 41 3.20 -4.97 13.83
C GLY A 41 2.97 -5.99 12.71
N PHE A 42 2.60 -7.21 13.08
CA PHE A 42 2.24 -8.27 12.13
C PHE A 42 0.78 -8.67 12.28
N THR A 43 0.11 -8.82 11.15
CA THR A 43 -1.18 -9.49 11.07
C THR A 43 -1.12 -10.55 9.96
N ARG A 44 -2.14 -11.39 9.87
CA ARG A 44 -2.20 -12.47 8.89
C ARG A 44 -3.52 -12.46 8.16
N ASP A 45 -3.49 -12.86 6.90
CA ASP A 45 -4.70 -13.17 6.17
C ASP A 45 -5.47 -14.29 6.87
N ALA A 46 -6.81 -14.22 6.83
CA ALA A 46 -7.65 -15.27 7.37
C ALA A 46 -7.60 -16.55 6.51
N VAL A 47 -7.43 -16.40 5.19
CA VAL A 47 -7.45 -17.48 4.21
C VAL A 47 -6.41 -17.20 3.12
N GLU A 48 -5.61 -18.21 2.80
CA GLU A 48 -4.55 -18.11 1.81
C GLU A 48 -5.13 -17.89 0.41
N GLY A 49 -4.47 -17.02 -0.38
CA GLY A 49 -4.81 -16.84 -1.79
C GLY A 49 -6.13 -16.14 -2.07
N GLN A 50 -6.76 -15.50 -1.08
CA GLN A 50 -7.95 -14.67 -1.31
C GLN A 50 -7.63 -13.33 -2.00
N GLY A 51 -6.35 -12.97 -2.13
CA GLY A 51 -5.93 -11.79 -2.87
C GLY A 51 -5.87 -10.53 -1.99
N PRO A 52 -5.41 -9.42 -2.59
CA PRO A 52 -4.91 -8.27 -1.85
C PRO A 52 -5.98 -7.51 -1.05
N LEU A 53 -7.26 -7.70 -1.36
CA LEU A 53 -8.35 -7.04 -0.63
C LEU A 53 -8.51 -7.58 0.81
N GLU A 54 -8.35 -8.90 1.01
CA GLU A 54 -8.34 -9.49 2.36
C GLU A 54 -7.17 -8.98 3.18
N ALA A 55 -5.99 -8.85 2.55
CA ALA A 55 -4.81 -8.32 3.20
C ALA A 55 -5.02 -6.88 3.67
N VAL A 56 -5.61 -6.04 2.82
CA VAL A 56 -5.97 -4.66 3.21
C VAL A 56 -6.99 -4.68 4.35
N HIS A 57 -8.03 -5.51 4.30
CA HIS A 57 -9.01 -5.63 5.38
C HIS A 57 -8.34 -6.01 6.72
N ALA A 58 -7.49 -7.04 6.72
CA ALA A 58 -6.74 -7.46 7.91
C ALA A 58 -5.79 -6.36 8.43
N GLY A 59 -5.13 -5.65 7.53
CA GLY A 59 -4.27 -4.51 7.87
C GLY A 59 -5.05 -3.33 8.45
N LEU A 60 -6.23 -3.03 7.91
CA LEU A 60 -7.12 -1.97 8.40
C LEU A 60 -7.73 -2.29 9.77
N LEU A 61 -8.03 -3.56 10.05
CA LEU A 61 -8.46 -3.98 11.40
C LEU A 61 -7.33 -3.87 12.42
N ALA A 62 -6.09 -4.08 12.00
CA ALA A 62 -4.92 -4.03 12.87
C ALA A 62 -4.38 -2.61 13.07
N THR A 63 -4.67 -1.68 12.15
CA THR A 63 -4.23 -0.28 12.30
C THR A 63 -5.14 0.48 13.27
N GLY A 64 -4.52 1.24 14.17
CA GLY A 64 -5.23 2.19 15.05
C GLY A 64 -5.28 3.62 14.50
N SER A 65 -4.89 3.82 13.24
CA SER A 65 -4.76 5.15 12.62
C SER A 65 -5.96 5.50 11.75
N ASP A 66 -6.36 6.78 11.74
CA ASP A 66 -7.45 7.27 10.88
C ASP A 66 -7.12 7.22 9.39
N LEU A 67 -5.83 7.33 9.05
CA LEU A 67 -5.30 7.23 7.69
C LEU A 67 -4.31 6.07 7.61
N ALA A 68 -4.40 5.30 6.54
CA ALA A 68 -3.49 4.21 6.24
C ALA A 68 -2.87 4.41 4.85
N LEU A 69 -1.55 4.31 4.77
CA LEU A 69 -0.83 4.17 3.50
C LEU A 69 -0.76 2.68 3.15
N LEU A 70 -1.31 2.31 2.00
CA LEU A 70 -1.28 0.97 1.45
C LEU A 70 -0.12 0.87 0.44
N VAL A 71 0.76 -0.09 0.66
CA VAL A 71 1.92 -0.39 -0.20
C VAL A 71 2.04 -1.90 -0.39
N ALA A 72 2.55 -2.34 -1.53
CA ALA A 72 2.92 -3.75 -1.69
C ALA A 72 4.33 -4.00 -1.11
N GLY A 73 4.59 -5.23 -0.67
CA GLY A 73 5.87 -5.61 -0.04
C GLY A 73 7.04 -5.72 -1.02
N ASP A 74 6.75 -5.68 -2.32
CA ASP A 74 7.66 -5.75 -3.47
C ASP A 74 7.91 -4.38 -4.12
N MET A 75 7.59 -3.29 -3.43
CA MET A 75 7.87 -1.91 -3.86
C MET A 75 9.05 -1.32 -3.09
N PRO A 76 10.32 -1.72 -3.40
CA PRO A 76 11.48 -1.31 -2.61
C PRO A 76 11.89 0.15 -2.84
N GLU A 77 11.44 0.78 -3.92
CA GLU A 77 11.91 2.09 -4.37
C GLU A 77 10.92 3.23 -4.18
N LEU A 78 9.94 3.06 -3.27
CA LEU A 78 8.99 4.12 -2.88
C LEU A 78 9.71 5.44 -2.58
N VAL A 79 9.28 6.52 -3.21
CA VAL A 79 9.88 7.86 -3.06
C VAL A 79 9.10 8.67 -2.04
N THR A 80 9.74 8.97 -0.91
CA THR A 80 9.15 9.64 0.26
C THR A 80 8.40 10.94 -0.06
N PRO A 81 8.93 11.88 -0.88
CA PRO A 81 8.19 13.05 -1.33
C PRO A 81 6.81 12.73 -1.94
N VAL A 82 6.69 11.67 -2.74
CA VAL A 82 5.41 11.26 -3.34
C VAL A 82 4.44 10.79 -2.26
N LEU A 83 4.91 9.98 -1.30
CA LEU A 83 4.08 9.49 -0.20
C LEU A 83 3.57 10.64 0.69
N VAL A 84 4.43 11.63 0.94
CA VAL A 84 4.08 12.85 1.70
C VAL A 84 2.99 13.63 0.97
N GLU A 85 3.11 13.81 -0.34
CA GLU A 85 2.10 14.50 -1.15
C GLU A 85 0.74 13.78 -1.09
N MET A 86 0.73 12.45 -1.21
CA MET A 86 -0.51 11.67 -1.09
C MET A 86 -1.17 11.83 0.28
N LEU A 87 -0.38 11.81 1.36
CA LEU A 87 -0.85 12.03 2.73
C LEU A 87 -1.37 13.45 2.94
N HIS A 88 -0.72 14.45 2.32
CA HIS A 88 -1.15 15.84 2.36
C HIS A 88 -2.52 16.00 1.70
N VAL A 89 -2.69 15.51 0.47
CA VAL A 89 -3.97 15.53 -0.25
C VAL A 89 -5.06 14.80 0.54
N ALA A 90 -4.75 13.65 1.16
CA ALA A 90 -5.71 12.89 1.96
C ALA A 90 -6.24 13.66 3.19
N ARG A 91 -5.40 14.55 3.76
CA ARG A 91 -5.74 15.37 4.93
C ARG A 91 -6.57 16.60 4.55
N GLU A 92 -6.26 17.22 3.42
CA GLU A 92 -6.91 18.47 3.00
C GLU A 92 -8.23 18.24 2.27
N ALA A 93 -8.30 17.19 1.44
CA ALA A 93 -9.48 16.91 0.65
C ALA A 93 -10.55 16.15 1.47
N SER A 94 -11.82 16.45 1.18
CA SER A 94 -12.98 15.71 1.72
C SER A 94 -13.18 14.37 0.99
N VAL A 95 -12.13 13.55 0.93
CA VAL A 95 -12.07 12.27 0.23
C VAL A 95 -11.76 11.12 1.19
N GLU A 96 -12.03 9.91 0.73
CA GLU A 96 -11.83 8.66 1.47
C GLU A 96 -10.57 7.92 1.02
N ALA A 97 -10.08 8.19 -0.19
CA ALA A 97 -8.80 7.67 -0.66
C ALA A 97 -8.06 8.63 -1.61
N VAL A 98 -6.76 8.42 -1.74
CA VAL A 98 -5.87 9.11 -2.67
C VAL A 98 -5.06 8.08 -3.44
N ALA A 99 -5.01 8.22 -4.75
CA ALA A 99 -4.23 7.37 -5.66
C ALA A 99 -3.39 8.21 -6.62
N LEU A 100 -2.38 7.60 -7.24
CA LEU A 100 -1.56 8.23 -8.28
C LEU A 100 -2.16 7.97 -9.65
N GLN A 101 -2.23 9.01 -10.49
CA GLN A 101 -2.55 8.87 -11.91
C GLN A 101 -1.37 8.26 -12.67
N ASP A 102 -1.64 7.36 -13.61
CA ASP A 102 -0.66 6.77 -14.51
C ASP A 102 -1.32 6.62 -15.90
N GLY A 103 -1.06 7.59 -16.78
CA GLY A 103 -1.79 7.75 -18.04
C GLY A 103 -3.29 7.99 -17.83
N ASP A 104 -4.11 7.19 -18.50
CA ASP A 104 -5.58 7.28 -18.46
C ASP A 104 -6.22 6.58 -17.24
N ARG A 105 -5.40 6.05 -16.32
CA ARG A 105 -5.86 5.27 -15.16
C ARG A 105 -5.19 5.80 -13.89
N PHE A 106 -5.67 5.34 -12.73
CA PHE A 106 -4.93 5.47 -11.48
C PHE A 106 -4.43 4.10 -11.03
N ARG A 107 -3.30 4.09 -10.30
CA ARG A 107 -2.72 2.88 -9.73
C ARG A 107 -3.36 2.56 -8.38
N PRO A 108 -3.64 1.27 -8.09
CA PRO A 108 -4.19 0.89 -6.80
C PRO A 108 -3.18 0.98 -5.66
N LEU A 109 -1.88 0.87 -5.97
CA LEU A 109 -0.78 0.97 -5.02
C LEU A 109 0.35 1.85 -5.64
N PRO A 110 1.03 2.67 -4.82
CA PRO A 110 0.62 2.99 -3.45
C PRO A 110 -0.71 3.76 -3.46
N SER A 111 -1.45 3.69 -2.35
CA SER A 111 -2.65 4.50 -2.13
C SER A 111 -2.79 4.87 -0.66
N VAL A 112 -3.43 6.01 -0.37
CA VAL A 112 -3.76 6.41 1.00
C VAL A 112 -5.26 6.26 1.18
N VAL A 113 -5.70 5.67 2.28
CA VAL A 113 -7.13 5.49 2.58
C VAL A 113 -7.47 5.99 3.97
N ARG A 114 -8.69 6.50 4.15
CA ARG A 114 -9.29 6.69 5.48
C ARG A 114 -9.74 5.33 6.00
N ALA A 115 -9.27 4.95 7.18
CA ALA A 115 -9.37 3.59 7.67
C ALA A 115 -10.83 3.13 7.84
N ALA A 116 -11.68 3.94 8.49
CA ALA A 116 -13.08 3.58 8.73
C ALA A 116 -13.89 3.34 7.43
N PRO A 117 -14.01 4.28 6.49
CA PRO A 117 -14.77 4.03 5.25
C PRO A 117 -14.12 2.96 4.38
N ALA A 118 -12.78 2.83 4.38
CA ALA A 118 -12.12 1.76 3.67
C ALA A 118 -12.44 0.39 4.27
N LEU A 119 -12.49 0.28 5.60
CA LEU A 119 -12.86 -0.95 6.29
C LEU A 119 -14.28 -1.38 5.90
N ASP A 120 -15.26 -0.47 6.03
CA ASP A 120 -16.65 -0.72 5.64
C ASP A 120 -16.76 -1.16 4.17
N ALA A 121 -16.03 -0.49 3.28
CA ALA A 121 -16.00 -0.83 1.85
C ALA A 121 -15.35 -2.20 1.60
N THR A 122 -14.24 -2.52 2.28
CA THR A 122 -13.61 -3.85 2.15
C THR A 122 -14.53 -4.96 2.63
N GLU A 123 -15.22 -4.79 3.77
CA GLU A 123 -16.17 -5.78 4.29
C GLU A 123 -17.30 -6.05 3.28
N ALA A 124 -17.91 -4.98 2.76
CA ALA A 124 -18.99 -5.11 1.77
C ALA A 124 -18.53 -5.80 0.48
N LEU A 125 -17.34 -5.47 -0.01
CA LEU A 125 -16.76 -6.06 -1.22
C LEU A 125 -16.42 -7.54 -1.01
N LEU A 126 -15.84 -7.90 0.13
CA LEU A 126 -15.49 -9.28 0.46
C LEU A 126 -16.74 -10.16 0.57
N LEU A 127 -17.80 -9.67 1.23
CA LEU A 127 -19.11 -10.31 1.27
C LEU A 127 -19.73 -10.49 -0.12
N GLY A 128 -19.48 -9.53 -1.02
CA GLY A 128 -19.90 -9.59 -2.42
C GLY A 128 -19.04 -10.49 -3.33
N GLY A 129 -17.99 -11.14 -2.79
CA GLY A 129 -17.09 -12.01 -3.56
C GLY A 129 -15.99 -11.28 -4.34
N TRP A 130 -15.86 -9.96 -4.18
CA TRP A 130 -14.80 -9.17 -4.82
C TRP A 130 -13.48 -9.35 -4.08
N ARG A 131 -12.36 -9.24 -4.81
CA ARG A 131 -11.00 -9.51 -4.28
C ARG A 131 -9.93 -8.53 -4.75
N ARG A 132 -10.25 -7.51 -5.58
CA ARG A 132 -9.25 -6.63 -6.19
C ARG A 132 -9.22 -5.26 -5.50
N LEU A 133 -8.02 -4.68 -5.34
CA LEU A 133 -7.85 -3.33 -4.78
C LEU A 133 -8.46 -2.22 -5.65
N ARG A 134 -8.56 -2.45 -6.96
CA ARG A 134 -9.24 -1.50 -7.85
C ARG A 134 -10.73 -1.38 -7.51
N ASP A 135 -11.36 -2.46 -7.05
CA ASP A 135 -12.76 -2.45 -6.64
C ASP A 135 -12.94 -1.64 -5.34
N LEU A 136 -11.98 -1.74 -4.41
CA LEU A 136 -11.93 -0.90 -3.21
C LEU A 136 -11.86 0.58 -3.55
N LEU A 137 -10.88 1.00 -4.38
CA LEU A 137 -10.77 2.40 -4.75
C LEU A 137 -11.99 2.88 -5.54
N GLY A 138 -12.60 2.04 -6.37
CA GLY A 138 -13.84 2.36 -7.08
C GLY A 138 -15.06 2.53 -6.15
N ALA A 139 -15.04 1.94 -4.95
CA ALA A 139 -16.09 2.07 -3.96
C ALA A 139 -15.94 3.29 -3.04
N LEU A 140 -14.79 3.99 -3.09
CA LEU A 140 -14.47 5.13 -2.24
C LEU A 140 -14.54 6.45 -3.01
N ARG A 141 -14.79 7.56 -2.31
CA ARG A 141 -14.58 8.90 -2.88
C ARG A 141 -13.09 9.16 -2.98
N ILE A 142 -12.54 9.15 -4.20
CA ILE A 142 -11.11 9.28 -4.45
C ILE A 142 -10.71 10.69 -4.87
N ALA A 143 -9.56 11.17 -4.39
CA ALA A 143 -8.75 12.16 -5.08
C ALA A 143 -7.63 11.44 -5.84
N VAL A 144 -7.19 12.05 -6.94
CA VAL A 144 -6.09 11.53 -7.75
C VAL A 144 -5.01 12.59 -7.82
N VAL A 145 -3.78 12.24 -7.44
CA VAL A 145 -2.61 13.08 -7.70
C VAL A 145 -2.24 12.88 -9.16
N ASP A 146 -2.34 13.94 -9.95
CA ASP A 146 -2.08 13.87 -11.39
C ASP A 146 -0.63 13.50 -11.70
N GLU A 147 -0.42 12.95 -12.89
CA GLU A 147 0.87 12.38 -13.29
C GLU A 147 2.00 13.40 -13.29
N ALA A 148 1.72 14.62 -13.76
CA ALA A 148 2.71 15.69 -13.79
C ALA A 148 3.17 16.09 -12.38
N THR A 149 2.24 16.12 -11.42
CA THR A 149 2.51 16.50 -10.03
C THR A 149 3.39 15.47 -9.34
N TRP A 150 3.03 14.18 -9.36
CA TRP A 150 3.84 13.19 -8.66
C TRP A 150 5.14 12.88 -9.42
N GLN A 151 5.17 12.95 -10.75
CA GLN A 151 6.40 12.74 -11.52
C GLN A 151 7.41 13.89 -11.33
N ALA A 152 6.96 15.11 -11.00
CA ALA A 152 7.87 16.17 -10.59
C ALA A 152 8.63 15.83 -9.30
N LEU A 153 8.04 15.00 -8.43
CA LEU A 153 8.65 14.51 -7.18
C LEU A 153 9.47 13.23 -7.39
N ASP A 154 9.10 12.42 -8.37
CA ASP A 154 9.75 11.17 -8.75
C ASP A 154 9.91 11.05 -10.28
N PRO A 155 10.90 11.75 -10.88
CA PRO A 155 11.09 11.78 -12.33
C PRO A 155 11.37 10.41 -12.94
N GLU A 156 11.94 9.50 -12.14
CA GLU A 156 12.33 8.15 -12.54
C GLU A 156 11.22 7.11 -12.34
N ARG A 157 10.06 7.53 -11.79
CA ARG A 157 8.87 6.67 -11.55
C ARG A 157 9.13 5.47 -10.63
N ARG A 158 10.13 5.58 -9.75
CA ARG A 158 10.53 4.52 -8.81
C ARG A 158 9.41 4.12 -7.85
N THR A 159 8.51 5.04 -7.53
CA THR A 159 7.35 4.82 -6.66
C THR A 159 6.36 3.82 -7.23
N LEU A 160 6.33 3.64 -8.56
CA LEU A 160 5.47 2.67 -9.22
C LEU A 160 6.22 1.39 -9.63
N PHE A 161 7.50 1.27 -9.28
CA PHE A 161 8.29 0.08 -9.55
C PHE A 161 7.94 -1.03 -8.55
N ASP A 162 7.41 -2.13 -9.06
CA ASP A 162 7.24 -3.40 -8.36
C ASP A 162 8.25 -4.42 -8.87
N VAL A 163 8.75 -5.26 -7.97
CA VAL A 163 9.66 -6.37 -8.33
C VAL A 163 8.81 -7.62 -8.60
N ASP A 164 8.03 -7.59 -9.67
CA ASP A 164 7.27 -8.74 -10.18
C ASP A 164 7.95 -9.29 -11.45
N GLU A 165 9.23 -9.67 -11.34
CA GLU A 165 9.90 -10.43 -12.41
C GLU A 165 10.47 -11.76 -11.90
N LEU A 166 9.62 -12.79 -11.97
CA LEU A 166 10.01 -14.17 -12.27
C LEU A 166 10.33 -14.27 -13.79
N GLY A 167 11.13 -13.33 -14.29
CA GLY A 167 11.35 -13.04 -15.71
C GLY A 167 12.81 -12.95 -16.15
N ASP A 168 13.78 -13.15 -15.25
CA ASP A 168 15.21 -13.18 -15.57
C ASP A 168 15.87 -14.49 -15.11
N LEU A 169 15.28 -15.62 -15.54
CA LEU A 169 15.96 -16.92 -15.49
C LEU A 169 16.54 -17.38 -16.84
N GLU A 170 16.32 -16.67 -17.95
CA GLU A 170 17.02 -16.96 -19.22
C GLU A 170 17.23 -15.72 -20.09
N ARG A 171 18.37 -15.03 -19.89
CA ARG A 171 19.24 -14.59 -21.00
C ARG A 171 20.68 -14.36 -20.60
#